data_AF-A0A967FGU3-F1
#
_entry.id   AF-A0A967FGU3-F1
#
_cell.length_a   1.000
_cell.length_b   1.000
_cell.length_c   1.000
_cell.angle_alpha   90.00
_cell.angle_beta   90.00
_cell.angle_gamma   90.00
#
_symmetry.space_group_name_H-M   'P 1'
#
loop_
_entity.id
_entity.type
_entity.pdbx_description
1 polymer ?
#
loop_
_entity_poly.entity_id
_entity_poly.type
_entity_poly.pdbx_seq_one_letter_code
_entity_poly.pdbx_strand_id
1 'polypeptide(L)'
;EQVRQEIQDGSIIITAEDEDIHTLVERRLTELVGPLAGKLHTGRSRNDQVATDFRLWTMTAIDQLLKQINSLRQVLLDSARS
;
A
#
# COMPACT_ATOMS: atom_id res chain seq x y z
N GLU A 1 -12.47 3.05 4.17
CA GLU A 1 -12.91 1.78 3.56
C GLU A 1 -13.32 1.94 2.11
N GLN A 2 -14.23 2.86 1.77
CA GLN A 2 -14.62 3.10 0.38
C GLN A 2 -13.44 3.40 -0.58
N VAL A 3 -12.54 4.31 -0.22
CA VAL A 3 -11.33 4.60 -1.03
C VAL A 3 -10.49 3.35 -1.31
N ARG A 4 -10.34 2.47 -0.31
CA ARG A 4 -9.60 1.21 -0.44
C ARG A 4 -10.28 0.29 -1.46
N GLN A 5 -11.61 0.21 -1.44
CA GLN A 5 -12.39 -0.60 -2.36
C GLN A 5 -12.24 -0.10 -3.80
N GLU A 6 -12.35 1.21 -4.01
CA GLU A 6 -12.20 1.85 -5.33
C GLU A 6 -10.80 1.65 -5.93
N ILE A 7 -9.76 1.60 -5.10
CA ILE A 7 -8.40 1.24 -5.54
C ILE A 7 -8.35 -0.23 -5.98
N GLN A 8 -8.98 -1.14 -5.22
CA GLN A 8 -8.90 -2.58 -5.47
C GLN A 8 -9.67 -3.04 -6.70
N ASP A 9 -10.82 -2.45 -6.97
CA ASP A 9 -11.63 -2.76 -8.14
C ASP A 9 -11.27 -1.90 -9.37
N GLY A 10 -10.34 -0.96 -9.20
CA GLY A 10 -9.85 -0.08 -10.26
C GLY A 10 -10.84 1.02 -10.69
N SER A 11 -11.89 1.27 -9.91
CA SER A 11 -12.85 2.35 -10.18
C SER A 11 -12.37 3.73 -9.73
N ILE A 12 -11.28 3.80 -8.94
CA ILE A 12 -10.70 5.08 -8.52
C ILE A 12 -10.23 5.89 -9.73
N ILE A 13 -10.62 7.16 -9.78
CA ILE A 13 -10.20 8.08 -10.83
C ILE A 13 -8.87 8.71 -10.40
N ILE A 14 -7.83 8.51 -11.21
CA ILE A 14 -6.53 9.17 -11.07
C ILE A 14 -6.51 10.38 -12.01
N THR A 15 -6.06 11.52 -11.50
CA THR A 15 -6.03 12.80 -12.20
C THR A 15 -4.59 13.33 -12.29
N ALA A 16 -4.36 14.35 -13.12
CA ALA A 16 -3.06 15.00 -13.22
C ALA A 16 -2.69 15.82 -11.97
N GLU A 17 -3.65 16.09 -11.07
CA GLU A 17 -3.44 16.78 -9.80
C GLU A 17 -2.93 15.84 -8.70
N ASP A 18 -3.02 14.52 -8.91
CA ASP A 18 -2.52 13.51 -7.99
C ASP A 18 -1.02 13.30 -8.21
N GLU A 19 -0.19 14.07 -7.49
CA GLU A 19 1.26 13.99 -7.56
C GLU A 19 1.81 12.62 -7.12
N ASP A 20 1.15 12.00 -6.15
CA ASP A 20 1.52 10.73 -5.53
C ASP A 20 0.28 9.97 -5.01
N ILE A 21 0.51 8.79 -4.42
CA ILE A 21 -0.59 7.99 -3.85
C ILE A 21 -1.25 8.66 -2.65
N HIS A 22 -0.53 9.51 -1.92
CA HIS A 22 -1.06 10.16 -0.72
C HIS A 22 -2.01 11.30 -1.09
N THR A 23 -1.65 12.11 -2.07
CA THR A 23 -2.50 13.17 -2.65
C THR A 23 -3.76 12.59 -3.28
N LEU A 24 -3.65 11.45 -3.98
CA LEU A 24 -4.81 10.70 -4.49
C LEU A 24 -5.78 10.31 -3.35
N VAL A 25 -5.26 9.70 -2.29
CA VAL A 25 -6.07 9.26 -1.14
C VAL A 25 -6.67 10.44 -0.40
N GLU A 26 -5.93 11.53 -0.20
CA GLU A 26 -6.39 12.76 0.47
C GLU A 26 -7.47 13.47 -0.34
N ARG A 27 -7.28 13.64 -1.66
CA ARG A 27 -8.29 14.20 -2.57
C ARG A 27 -9.54 13.34 -2.53
N ARG A 28 -9.40 12.03 -2.73
CA ARG A 28 -10.56 11.14 -2.78
C ARG A 28 -11.31 11.09 -1.46
N LEU A 29 -10.61 11.10 -0.33
CA LEU A 29 -11.25 11.19 0.98
C LEU A 29 -11.99 12.52 1.15
N THR A 30 -11.42 13.63 0.67
CA THR A 30 -12.06 14.95 0.69
C THR A 30 -13.33 14.98 -0.16
N GLU A 31 -13.36 14.33 -1.31
CA GLU A 31 -14.58 14.20 -2.13
C GLU A 31 -15.69 13.40 -1.43
N LEU A 32 -15.32 12.43 -0.59
CA LEU A 32 -16.27 11.56 0.11
C LEU A 32 -16.84 12.19 1.38
N VAL A 33 -16.01 12.88 2.18
CA VAL A 33 -16.41 13.36 3.51
C VAL A 33 -16.21 14.87 3.71
N GLY A 34 -15.85 15.59 2.66
CA GLY A 34 -15.66 17.03 2.67
C GLY A 34 -14.52 17.48 3.58
N PRO A 35 -14.62 18.68 4.19
CA PRO A 35 -13.56 19.29 5.00
C PRO A 35 -13.07 18.45 6.18
N LEU A 36 -13.84 17.46 6.63
CA LEU A 36 -13.44 16.55 7.69
C LEU A 36 -12.17 15.75 7.33
N ALA A 37 -11.94 15.50 6.03
CA ALA A 37 -10.76 14.78 5.53
C ALA A 37 -9.44 15.46 5.91
N GLY A 38 -9.40 16.80 5.99
CA GLY A 38 -8.19 17.55 6.37
C GLY A 38 -7.70 17.26 7.79
N LYS A 39 -8.54 16.67 8.65
CA LYS A 39 -8.11 16.23 9.99
C LYS A 39 -7.21 14.99 9.95
N LEU A 40 -7.22 14.21 8.85
CA LEU A 40 -6.46 12.96 8.73
C LEU A 40 -4.94 13.18 8.86
N HIS A 41 -4.43 14.25 8.26
CA HIS A 41 -2.99 14.56 8.23
C HIS A 41 -2.59 15.58 9.32
N THR A 42 -3.48 15.94 10.24
CA THR A 42 -3.16 16.87 11.32
C THR A 42 -2.05 16.30 12.20
N GLY A 43 -0.93 17.03 12.31
CA GLY A 43 0.24 16.62 13.09
C GLY A 43 1.13 15.57 12.41
N ARG A 44 0.98 15.31 11.11
CA ARG A 44 1.83 14.39 10.34
C ARG A 44 2.54 15.12 9.21
N SER A 45 3.85 14.89 9.03
CA SER A 45 4.57 15.35 7.84
C SER A 45 4.51 14.31 6.72
N ARG A 46 4.64 14.74 5.46
CA ARG A 46 4.68 13.81 4.32
C ARG A 46 5.89 12.87 4.40
N ASN A 47 7.04 13.35 4.89
CA ASN A 47 8.25 12.53 5.03
C ASN A 47 8.03 11.36 6.00
N ASP A 48 7.40 11.61 7.14
CA ASP A 48 7.12 10.57 8.13
C ASP A 48 6.10 9.55 7.60
N GLN A 49 5.10 10.02 6.85
CA GLN A 49 4.13 9.14 6.18
C GLN A 49 4.82 8.21 5.17
N VAL A 50 5.60 8.77 4.24
CA VAL A 50 6.32 8.00 3.22
C VAL A 50 7.27 6.99 3.86
N ALA A 51 8.04 7.41 4.87
CA ALA A 51 8.96 6.51 5.58
C ALA A 51 8.22 5.35 6.25
N THR A 52 7.07 5.63 6.88
CA THR A 52 6.24 4.62 7.53
C THR A 52 5.65 3.65 6.52
N ASP A 53 5.06 4.14 5.45
CA ASP A 53 4.41 3.33 4.42
C ASP A 53 5.42 2.43 3.71
N PHE A 54 6.58 2.98 3.35
CA PHE A 54 7.66 2.21 2.74
C PHE A 54 8.17 1.10 3.66
N ARG A 55 8.30 1.38 4.96
CA ARG A 55 8.69 0.38 5.97
C ARG A 55 7.65 -0.74 6.08
N LEU A 56 6.37 -0.41 6.16
CA LEU A 56 5.28 -1.38 6.26
C LEU A 56 5.18 -2.27 5.00
N TRP A 57 5.32 -1.65 3.83
CA TRP A 57 5.36 -2.38 2.57
C TRP A 57 6.56 -3.33 2.51
N THR A 58 7.75 -2.85 2.90
CA THR A 58 8.98 -3.65 2.88
C THR A 58 8.89 -4.85 3.82
N MET A 59 8.31 -4.70 5.01
CA MET A 59 8.07 -5.81 5.93
C MET A 59 7.18 -6.88 5.28
N THR A 60 6.09 -6.46 4.63
CA THR A 60 5.19 -7.39 3.93
C THR A 60 5.89 -8.09 2.75
N ALA A 61 6.71 -7.36 2.00
CA ALA A 61 7.49 -7.92 0.89
C ALA A 61 8.51 -8.96 1.37
N ILE A 62 9.20 -8.69 2.49
CA ILE A 62 10.13 -9.64 3.12
C ILE A 62 9.40 -10.94 3.49
N ASP A 63 8.23 -10.85 4.13
CA ASP A 63 7.45 -12.03 4.51
C ASP A 63 7.03 -12.87 3.29
N GLN A 64 6.68 -12.22 2.19
CA GLN A 64 6.35 -12.90 0.93
C GLN A 64 7.57 -13.59 0.31
N LEU A 65 8.72 -12.91 0.28
CA LEU A 65 9.97 -13.47 -0.24
C LEU A 65 10.42 -14.69 0.58
N LEU A 66 10.32 -14.63 1.91
CA LEU A 66 10.67 -15.76 2.78
C LEU A 66 9.79 -16.98 2.50
N LYS A 67 8.49 -16.79 2.24
CA LYS A 67 7.59 -17.88 1.84
C LYS A 67 8.02 -18.50 0.51
N GLN A 68 8.35 -17.67 -0.48
CA GLN A 68 8.82 -18.14 -1.79
C GLN A 68 10.15 -18.90 -1.70
N ILE A 69 11.11 -18.38 -0.93
CA ILE A 69 12.40 -19.04 -0.69
C ILE A 69 12.19 -20.41 -0.03
N ASN A 70 11.33 -20.49 1.00
CA ASN A 70 11.02 -21.75 1.65
C ASN A 70 10.32 -22.75 0.71
N SER A 71 9.42 -22.27 -0.14
CA SER A 71 8.77 -23.10 -1.16
C SER A 71 9.78 -23.65 -2.15
N LEU A 72 10.70 -22.81 -2.65
CA LEU A 72 11.75 -23.25 -3.56
C LEU A 72 12.67 -24.27 -2.89
N ARG A 73 13.08 -24.02 -1.64
CA ARG A 73 13.89 -24.94 -0.86
C ARG A 73 13.23 -26.31 -0.75
N GLN A 74 11.91 -26.35 -0.53
CA GLN A 74 11.18 -27.62 -0.44
C GLN A 74 11.23 -28.39 -1.77
N VAL A 75 10.98 -27.73 -2.90
CA VAL A 75 11.06 -28.34 -4.24
C VAL A 75 12.45 -28.91 -4.52
N LEU A 76 13.51 -28.19 -4.16
CA LEU A 76 14.89 -28.66 -4.33
C LEU A 76 15.20 -29.89 -3.47
N LEU A 77 14.72 -29.93 -2.22
CA LEU A 77 14.90 -31.08 -1.33
C LEU A 77 14.15 -32.31 -1.84
N ASP A 78 12.95 -32.13 -2.38
CA ASP A 78 12.17 -33.22 -2.94
C ASP A 78 12.85 -33.79 -4.20
N SER A 79 13.37 -32.93 -5.08
CA SER A 79 14.13 -33.33 -6.28
C SER A 79 15.46 -34.02 -5.96
N ALA A 80 16.09 -33.73 -4.82
CA ALA A 80 17.34 -34.37 -4.43
C ALA A 80 17.14 -35.76 -3.82
N ARG A 81 15.91 -36.08 -3.38
CA ARG A 81 15.55 -37.38 -2.77
C ARG A 81 15.00 -38.38 -3.77
N SER A 82 14.46 -37.90 -4.89
CA SER A 82 14.04 -38.70 -6.05
C SER A 82 15.25 -39.15 -6.88
#